data_AF-A0A392N2B1-F1
#
_entry.id   AF-A0A392N2B1-F1
#
_cell.length_a   1.000
_cell.length_b   1.000
_cell.length_c   1.000
_cell.angle_alpha   90.00
_cell.angle_beta   90.00
_cell.angle_gamma   90.00
#
_symmetry.space_group_name_H-M   'P 1'
#
loop_
_entity.id
_entity.type
_entity.pdbx_description
1 polymer ?
#
loop_
_entity_poly.entity_id
_entity_poly.type
_entity_poly.pdbx_seq_one_letter_code
_entity_poly.pdbx_strand_id
1 'polypeptide(L)'
;MQMAAVIFIFTAVFLTTAVTAVISGSQATLTLERAFPNHGVELNQLRARDFLRNGRILKSTNGAVDFPVHGTFHPFQNGLYFTKVKLGTPSVEFHVQIDTGSDVLWVSCRSCNGCPRTSGLQIELNFFDPGHSSTSSVISCSDRRCKSGIQSSNATCSSQNNKCSYSIQYGDVSGTSGYYVSDRMHLDTLFQESLATNSSAPIVFG
;
A
#
# COMPACT_ATOMS: atom_id res chain seq x y z
N MET A 1 -77.70 -18.67 31.37
CA MET A 1 -78.08 -17.25 31.19
C MET A 1 -77.24 -16.67 30.08
N GLN A 2 -77.92 -16.10 29.08
CA GLN A 2 -77.40 -15.26 28.00
C GLN A 2 -76.31 -14.28 28.45
N MET A 3 -75.31 -14.05 27.62
CA MET A 3 -75.23 -12.83 26.80
C MET A 3 -74.12 -12.94 25.75
N ALA A 4 -74.51 -12.65 24.52
CA ALA A 4 -73.65 -12.53 23.36
C ALA A 4 -72.86 -11.22 23.40
N ALA A 5 -71.67 -11.22 22.79
CA ALA A 5 -71.09 -10.03 22.17
C ALA A 5 -70.37 -10.46 20.90
N VAL A 6 -71.04 -10.20 19.78
CA VAL A 6 -70.51 -10.22 18.42
C VAL A 6 -69.70 -8.95 18.22
N ILE A 7 -68.44 -9.03 17.80
CA ILE A 7 -67.75 -7.92 17.15
C ILE A 7 -67.15 -8.42 15.84
N PHE A 8 -67.51 -7.69 14.78
CA PHE A 8 -67.23 -7.93 13.38
C PHE A 8 -65.75 -7.77 13.01
N ILE A 9 -65.39 -8.50 11.97
CA ILE A 9 -64.14 -8.61 11.22
C ILE A 9 -63.64 -7.26 10.69
N PHE A 10 -62.33 -7.01 10.75
CA PHE A 10 -61.62 -6.35 9.65
C PHE A 10 -60.32 -7.09 9.33
N THR A 11 -60.35 -7.78 8.18
CA THR A 11 -59.20 -8.26 7.43
C THR A 11 -58.31 -7.10 6.99
N ALA A 12 -57.00 -7.19 7.22
CA ALA A 12 -56.01 -6.50 6.41
C ALA A 12 -54.95 -7.51 5.98
N VAL A 13 -55.25 -8.20 4.88
CA VAL A 13 -54.28 -8.90 4.05
C VAL A 13 -53.38 -7.82 3.46
N PHE A 14 -52.17 -7.65 3.99
CA PHE A 14 -51.16 -6.84 3.33
C PHE A 14 -50.44 -7.67 2.28
N LEU A 15 -50.82 -7.35 1.05
CA LEU A 15 -50.33 -7.86 -0.21
C LEU A 15 -48.82 -7.60 -0.37
N THR A 16 -48.16 -8.61 -0.94
CA THR A 16 -46.80 -8.60 -1.50
C THR A 16 -46.44 -7.35 -2.29
N THR A 17 -45.30 -6.71 -1.98
CA THR A 17 -44.52 -5.95 -2.96
C THR A 17 -43.01 -6.17 -2.80
N ALA A 18 -42.48 -6.95 -3.75
CA ALA A 18 -41.15 -6.88 -4.35
C ALA A 18 -39.91 -6.68 -3.44
N VAL A 19 -39.24 -7.80 -3.20
CA VAL A 19 -37.78 -7.88 -3.24
C VAL A 19 -37.28 -7.33 -4.57
N THR A 20 -36.64 -6.16 -4.56
CA THR A 20 -35.46 -5.79 -5.37
C THR A 20 -35.10 -4.34 -5.04
N ALA A 21 -34.34 -4.12 -3.96
CA ALA A 21 -33.54 -2.91 -3.88
C ALA A 21 -32.40 -3.10 -4.88
N VAL A 22 -32.62 -2.59 -6.10
CA VAL A 22 -31.59 -2.46 -7.12
C VAL A 22 -30.47 -1.65 -6.48
N ILE A 23 -29.33 -2.30 -6.25
CA ILE A 23 -28.08 -1.63 -5.91
C ILE A 23 -27.73 -0.81 -7.15
N SER A 24 -28.21 0.43 -7.22
CA SER A 24 -27.74 1.42 -8.18
C SER A 24 -26.37 1.90 -7.72
N GLY A 25 -25.40 1.00 -7.69
CA GLY A 25 -24.01 1.38 -7.78
C GLY A 25 -23.87 2.04 -9.15
N SER A 26 -23.64 3.35 -9.16
CA SER A 26 -23.14 4.02 -10.35
C SER A 26 -21.90 3.25 -10.79
N GLN A 27 -22.04 2.44 -11.85
CA GLN A 27 -20.87 1.95 -12.58
C GLN A 27 -20.20 3.20 -13.12
N ALA A 28 -19.25 3.73 -12.36
CA ALA A 28 -18.35 4.78 -12.82
C ALA A 28 -17.55 4.17 -13.96
N THR A 29 -18.12 4.24 -15.15
CA THR A 29 -17.46 3.80 -16.37
C THR A 29 -16.48 4.91 -16.71
N LEU A 30 -15.22 4.68 -16.39
CA LEU A 30 -14.15 5.55 -16.84
C LEU A 30 -13.99 5.34 -18.35
N THR A 31 -14.51 6.26 -19.15
CA THR A 31 -14.23 6.29 -20.58
C THR A 31 -12.78 6.69 -20.75
N LEU A 32 -11.92 5.69 -20.98
CA LEU A 32 -10.51 5.90 -21.29
C LEU A 32 -10.39 6.40 -22.72
N GLU A 33 -10.42 7.72 -22.88
CA GLU A 33 -9.99 8.34 -24.12
C GLU A 33 -8.48 8.39 -24.16
N ARG A 34 -7.92 7.92 -25.27
CA ARG A 34 -6.49 8.04 -25.51
C ARG A 34 -6.21 9.54 -25.66
N ALA A 35 -5.36 10.10 -24.81
CA ALA A 35 -4.97 11.52 -24.87
C ALA A 35 -4.47 11.93 -26.27
N PHE A 36 -4.02 10.96 -27.07
CA PHE A 36 -3.66 11.15 -28.47
C PHE A 36 -4.11 9.93 -29.30
N PRO A 37 -4.67 10.12 -30.51
CA PRO A 37 -4.92 9.01 -31.42
C PRO A 37 -3.60 8.33 -31.81
N ASN A 38 -3.51 7.00 -31.63
CA ASN A 38 -2.35 6.19 -32.04
C ASN A 38 -2.61 5.42 -33.35
N HIS A 39 -3.68 5.74 -34.08
CA HIS A 39 -3.87 5.16 -35.40
C HIS A 39 -2.93 5.86 -36.39
N GLY A 40 -2.00 5.11 -36.96
CA GLY A 40 -1.06 5.60 -37.98
C GLY A 40 0.17 6.34 -37.44
N VAL A 41 0.45 6.29 -36.13
CA VAL A 41 1.66 6.91 -35.55
C VAL A 41 2.80 5.88 -35.56
N GLU A 42 3.94 6.25 -36.14
CA GLU A 42 5.10 5.37 -36.16
C GLU A 42 5.69 5.13 -34.75
N LEU A 43 6.23 3.93 -34.52
CA LEU A 43 6.84 3.54 -33.25
C LEU A 43 7.93 4.52 -32.76
N ASN A 44 8.69 5.11 -33.69
CA ASN A 44 9.72 6.10 -33.38
C ASN A 44 9.14 7.38 -32.78
N GLN A 45 7.97 7.83 -33.25
CA GLN A 45 7.29 9.00 -32.69
C GLN A 45 6.73 8.70 -31.30
N LEU A 46 6.21 7.48 -31.08
CA LEU A 46 5.78 7.04 -29.74
C LEU A 46 6.96 7.00 -28.77
N ARG A 47 8.10 6.44 -29.20
CA ARG A 47 9.35 6.45 -28.42
C ARG A 47 9.85 7.86 -28.12
N ALA A 48 9.85 8.76 -29.11
CA ALA A 48 10.26 10.14 -28.89
C ALA A 48 9.34 10.87 -27.90
N ARG A 49 8.02 10.64 -27.97
CA ARG A 49 7.06 11.18 -27.00
C ARG A 49 7.28 10.62 -25.60
N ASP A 50 7.48 9.31 -25.49
CA ASP A 50 7.79 8.67 -24.21
C ASP A 50 9.10 9.21 -23.63
N PHE A 51 10.13 9.36 -24.47
CA PHE A 51 11.41 9.97 -24.08
C PHE A 51 11.26 11.42 -23.62
N LEU A 52 10.40 12.23 -24.26
CA LEU A 52 10.12 13.60 -23.81
C LEU A 52 9.32 13.63 -22.50
N ARG A 53 8.37 12.70 -22.32
CA ARG A 53 7.56 12.57 -21.11
C ARG A 53 8.42 12.14 -19.92
N ASN A 54 9.19 11.07 -20.09
CA ASN A 54 10.06 10.50 -19.06
C ASN A 54 11.36 11.30 -18.89
N GLY A 55 11.83 11.98 -19.94
CA GLY A 55 12.97 12.89 -19.88
C GLY A 55 12.75 14.10 -18.99
N ARG A 56 11.50 14.54 -18.77
CA ARG A 56 11.18 15.57 -17.76
C ARG A 56 11.31 15.04 -16.33
N ILE A 57 11.04 13.76 -16.11
CA ILE A 57 11.20 13.09 -14.81
C ILE A 57 12.70 13.00 -14.47
N LEU A 58 13.53 12.65 -15.45
CA LEU A 58 15.00 12.58 -15.29
C LEU A 58 15.70 13.96 -15.25
N LYS A 59 15.03 15.03 -15.72
CA LYS A 59 15.51 16.43 -15.64
C LYS A 59 15.09 17.15 -14.36
N SER A 60 14.50 16.45 -13.40
CA SER A 60 14.21 16.99 -12.07
C SER A 60 15.50 17.54 -11.43
N THR A 61 15.43 18.70 -10.78
CA THR A 61 16.54 19.33 -10.05
C THR A 61 17.09 18.45 -8.93
N ASN A 62 16.38 17.39 -8.56
CA ASN A 62 16.71 16.46 -7.48
C ASN A 62 17.15 15.08 -8.00
N GLY A 63 17.36 14.94 -9.31
CA GLY A 63 17.74 13.69 -9.95
C GLY A 63 16.60 12.68 -10.00
N ALA A 64 16.90 11.46 -10.42
CA ALA A 64 15.98 10.33 -10.42
C ALA A 64 16.42 9.29 -9.40
N VAL A 65 15.50 8.78 -8.59
CA VAL A 65 15.80 7.69 -7.66
C VAL A 65 15.99 6.40 -8.43
N ASP A 66 17.10 5.71 -8.20
CA ASP A 66 17.36 4.39 -8.73
C ASP A 66 16.94 3.31 -7.73
N PHE A 67 16.16 2.34 -8.21
CA PHE A 67 15.78 1.14 -7.46
C PHE A 67 16.12 -0.08 -8.30
N PRO A 68 17.13 -0.88 -7.91
CA PRO A 68 17.44 -2.11 -8.62
C PRO A 68 16.25 -3.07 -8.46
N VAL A 69 15.67 -3.48 -9.58
CA VAL A 69 14.56 -4.44 -9.59
C VAL A 69 15.14 -5.83 -9.83
N HIS A 70 14.88 -6.72 -8.89
CA HIS A 70 15.22 -8.13 -8.96
C HIS A 70 13.94 -8.95 -9.10
N GLY A 71 14.06 -10.17 -9.62
CA GLY A 71 12.93 -11.06 -9.85
C GLY A 71 13.01 -11.77 -11.19
N THR A 72 11.96 -12.50 -11.54
CA THR A 72 11.86 -13.24 -12.80
C THR A 72 10.44 -13.16 -13.35
N PHE A 73 10.32 -13.09 -14.67
CA PHE A 73 9.03 -13.14 -15.37
C PHE A 73 8.49 -14.57 -15.52
N HIS A 74 9.25 -15.58 -15.09
CA HIS A 74 8.93 -16.98 -15.33
C HIS A 74 7.70 -17.41 -14.49
N PRO A 75 6.56 -17.75 -15.11
CA PRO A 75 5.29 -17.95 -14.41
C PRO A 75 5.24 -19.21 -13.53
N PHE A 76 6.17 -20.14 -13.73
CA PHE A 76 6.30 -21.37 -12.93
C PHE A 76 7.41 -21.28 -11.85
N GLN A 77 8.07 -20.13 -11.72
CA GLN A 77 8.92 -19.81 -10.58
C GLN A 77 8.17 -18.81 -9.68
N ASN A 78 8.76 -18.44 -8.55
CA ASN A 78 8.22 -17.39 -7.68
C ASN A 78 8.18 -16.07 -8.48
N GLY A 79 7.01 -15.70 -9.01
CA GLY A 79 6.78 -14.52 -9.88
C GLY A 79 6.78 -13.20 -9.13
N LEU A 80 7.69 -13.03 -8.17
CA LEU A 80 7.79 -11.85 -7.32
C LEU A 80 8.91 -10.94 -7.81
N TYR A 81 8.61 -9.64 -7.89
CA TYR A 81 9.60 -8.60 -8.07
C TYR A 81 9.90 -7.96 -6.71
N PHE A 82 11.17 -7.71 -6.45
CA PHE A 82 11.62 -7.13 -5.19
C PHE A 82 12.77 -6.15 -5.43
N THR A 83 13.00 -5.29 -4.47
CA THR A 83 14.11 -4.34 -4.46
C THR A 83 14.74 -4.27 -3.08
N LYS A 84 15.74 -3.41 -2.95
CA LYS A 84 16.46 -3.13 -1.72
C LYS A 84 16.18 -1.70 -1.30
N VAL A 85 15.87 -1.52 -0.03
CA VAL A 85 15.73 -0.19 0.59
C VAL A 85 16.69 -0.08 1.77
N LYS A 86 17.21 1.12 2.03
CA LYS A 86 18.07 1.39 3.18
C LYS A 86 17.30 2.23 4.20
N LEU A 87 17.13 1.73 5.42
CA LEU A 87 16.35 2.38 6.49
C LEU A 87 17.22 2.66 7.73
N GLY A 88 16.91 3.73 8.44
CA GLY A 88 17.50 4.06 9.73
C GLY A 88 18.77 4.91 9.69
N THR A 89 19.25 5.28 10.87
CA THR A 89 20.52 5.99 11.09
C THR A 89 21.30 5.31 12.22
N PRO A 90 22.35 4.52 11.93
CA PRO A 90 22.93 4.23 10.61
C PRO A 90 21.99 3.41 9.71
N SER A 91 22.19 3.50 8.40
CA SER A 91 21.33 2.83 7.42
C SER A 91 21.58 1.32 7.36
N VAL A 92 20.52 0.52 7.37
CA VAL A 92 20.55 -0.94 7.15
C VAL A 92 19.74 -1.27 5.91
N GLU A 93 20.21 -2.23 5.10
CA GLU A 93 19.54 -2.67 3.87
C GLU A 93 18.44 -3.70 4.15
N PHE A 94 17.30 -3.60 3.48
CA PHE A 94 16.16 -4.51 3.59
C PHE A 94 15.68 -4.93 2.21
N HIS A 95 15.38 -6.21 2.05
CA HIS A 95 14.70 -6.73 0.86
C HIS A 95 13.20 -6.52 1.01
N VAL A 96 12.58 -5.85 0.05
CA VAL A 96 11.14 -5.56 0.05
C VAL A 96 10.52 -5.95 -1.27
N GLN A 97 9.33 -6.54 -1.23
CA GLN A 97 8.56 -6.85 -2.43
C GLN A 97 8.00 -5.57 -3.05
N ILE A 98 8.01 -5.49 -4.38
CA ILE A 98 7.31 -4.43 -5.12
C ILE A 98 5.86 -4.89 -5.26
N ASP A 99 5.00 -4.39 -4.38
CA ASP A 99 3.57 -4.68 -4.40
C ASP A 99 2.79 -3.44 -4.82
N THR A 100 2.24 -3.47 -6.04
CA THR A 100 1.38 -2.40 -6.56
C THR A 100 -0.08 -2.52 -6.08
N GLY A 101 -0.41 -3.57 -5.32
CA GLY A 101 -1.75 -3.88 -4.84
C GLY A 101 -2.03 -3.46 -3.39
N SER A 102 -1.05 -2.92 -2.67
CA SER A 102 -1.21 -2.41 -1.29
C SER A 102 -0.56 -1.04 -1.09
N ASP A 103 -0.87 -0.39 0.03
CA ASP A 103 -0.50 1.00 0.33
C ASP A 103 0.48 1.15 1.52
N VAL A 104 0.97 0.03 2.07
CA VAL A 104 1.88 0.02 3.23
C VAL A 104 3.23 -0.59 2.84
N LEU A 105 4.30 0.19 3.02
CA LEU A 105 5.65 -0.35 3.15
C LEU A 105 5.78 -0.96 4.56
N TRP A 106 6.24 -2.20 4.65
CA TRP A 106 6.55 -2.85 5.93
C TRP A 106 7.82 -3.68 5.85
N VAL A 107 8.49 -3.81 6.99
CA VAL A 107 9.64 -4.73 7.19
C VAL A 107 9.48 -5.47 8.51
N SER A 108 10.08 -6.65 8.63
CA SER A 108 10.04 -7.36 9.92
C SER A 108 10.79 -6.58 10.99
N CYS A 109 10.22 -6.45 12.19
CA CYS A 109 10.86 -5.77 13.31
C CYS A 109 11.53 -6.77 14.27
N ARG A 110 12.61 -6.37 14.95
CA ARG A 110 13.41 -7.26 15.83
C ARG A 110 12.58 -7.91 16.94
N SER A 111 11.53 -7.24 17.41
CA SER A 111 10.60 -7.72 18.43
C SER A 111 9.48 -8.62 17.89
N CYS A 112 9.45 -8.90 16.58
CA CYS A 112 8.45 -9.78 15.99
C CYS A 112 8.62 -11.22 16.47
N ASN A 113 7.53 -11.80 16.98
CA ASN A 113 7.45 -13.20 17.34
C ASN A 113 6.87 -14.00 16.17
N GLY A 114 7.61 -15.01 15.69
CA GLY A 114 7.15 -15.89 14.61
C GLY A 114 7.34 -15.34 13.19
N CYS A 115 7.98 -14.18 13.01
CA CYS A 115 8.34 -13.68 11.68
C CYS A 115 9.37 -14.60 11.01
N PRO A 116 9.25 -14.86 9.69
CA PRO A 116 10.21 -15.67 8.95
C PRO A 116 11.57 -14.98 8.88
N ARG A 117 12.65 -15.77 9.00
CA ARG A 117 14.04 -15.29 8.85
C ARG A 117 14.50 -15.27 7.40
N THR A 118 13.84 -16.04 6.54
CA THR A 118 14.12 -16.16 5.13
C THR A 118 12.85 -16.01 4.31
N SER A 119 12.96 -15.45 3.11
CA SER A 119 11.82 -15.35 2.18
C SER A 119 11.56 -16.69 1.47
N GLY A 120 10.44 -16.79 0.74
CA GLY A 120 10.17 -17.91 -0.17
C GLY A 120 11.21 -18.08 -1.29
N LEU A 121 12.08 -17.09 -1.50
CA LEU A 121 13.22 -17.10 -2.42
C LEU A 121 14.56 -17.45 -1.73
N GLN A 122 14.53 -17.91 -0.48
CA GLN A 122 15.73 -18.20 0.33
C GLN A 122 16.64 -16.98 0.57
N ILE A 123 16.08 -15.78 0.51
CA ILE A 123 16.80 -14.54 0.85
C ILE A 123 16.73 -14.34 2.36
N GLU A 124 17.89 -14.13 3.00
CA GLU A 124 17.95 -13.78 4.42
C GLU A 124 17.37 -12.38 4.67
N LEU A 125 16.50 -12.26 5.66
CA LEU A 125 15.78 -11.03 5.98
C LEU A 125 16.44 -10.29 7.14
N ASN A 126 16.66 -9.00 6.95
CA ASN A 126 17.06 -8.10 8.03
C ASN A 126 15.84 -7.66 8.84
N PHE A 127 16.06 -7.43 10.13
CA PHE A 127 15.02 -7.04 11.07
C PHE A 127 15.27 -5.62 11.55
N PHE A 128 14.28 -4.74 11.36
CA PHE A 128 14.39 -3.36 11.78
C PHE A 128 14.28 -3.27 13.31
N ASP A 129 15.22 -2.56 13.93
CA ASP A 129 15.24 -2.31 15.36
C ASP A 129 15.09 -0.80 15.61
N PRO A 130 13.89 -0.34 16.00
CA PRO A 130 13.64 1.07 16.29
C PRO A 130 14.58 1.65 17.36
N GLY A 131 15.13 0.82 18.26
CA GLY A 131 16.05 1.25 19.32
C GLY A 131 17.50 1.41 18.86
N HIS A 132 17.85 0.90 17.68
CA HIS A 132 19.19 0.99 17.10
C HIS A 132 19.36 2.10 16.06
N SER A 133 18.27 2.81 15.72
CA SER A 133 18.31 3.96 14.81
C SER A 133 18.09 5.26 15.56
N SER A 134 19.01 6.22 15.43
CA SER A 134 18.93 7.51 16.11
C SER A 134 17.85 8.44 15.58
N THR A 135 17.29 8.14 14.40
CA THR A 135 16.22 8.92 13.74
C THR A 135 14.86 8.23 13.77
N SER A 136 14.78 7.05 14.40
CA SER A 136 13.55 6.29 14.57
C SER A 136 12.61 6.95 15.58
N SER A 137 11.32 6.97 15.26
CA SER A 137 10.27 7.44 16.16
C SER A 137 8.99 6.63 15.95
N VAL A 138 8.49 5.99 17.00
CA VAL A 138 7.21 5.25 16.95
C VAL A 138 6.06 6.23 16.73
N ILE A 139 5.17 5.90 15.78
CA ILE A 139 3.96 6.70 15.55
C ILE A 139 2.96 6.43 16.67
N SER A 140 2.69 7.46 17.48
CA SER A 140 1.68 7.37 18.54
C SER A 140 0.27 7.61 18.00
N CYS A 141 -0.74 7.24 18.79
CA CYS A 141 -2.13 7.45 18.39
C CYS A 141 -2.55 8.92 18.30
N SER A 142 -1.87 9.80 19.05
CA SER A 142 -2.09 11.24 18.97
C SER A 142 -1.52 11.88 17.70
N ASP A 143 -0.62 11.19 17.00
CA ASP A 143 -0.01 11.68 15.77
C ASP A 143 -1.09 11.92 14.69
N ARG A 144 -0.99 13.07 14.02
CA ARG A 144 -1.82 13.46 12.87
C ARG A 144 -1.92 12.34 11.84
N ARG A 145 -0.79 11.70 11.52
CA ARG A 145 -0.70 10.64 10.52
C ARG A 145 -1.53 9.43 10.92
N CYS A 146 -1.49 9.07 12.21
CA CYS A 146 -2.31 7.99 12.75
C CYS A 146 -3.80 8.33 12.69
N LYS A 147 -4.18 9.53 13.10
CA LYS A 147 -5.58 9.98 13.06
C LYS A 147 -6.14 9.93 11.63
N SER A 148 -5.38 10.36 10.63
CA SER A 148 -5.76 10.24 9.22
C SER A 148 -5.88 8.77 8.77
N GLY A 149 -4.93 7.91 9.17
CA GLY A 149 -5.00 6.48 8.89
C GLY A 149 -6.22 5.78 9.51
N ILE A 150 -6.63 6.19 10.71
CA ILE A 150 -7.85 5.70 11.36
C ILE A 150 -9.09 6.09 10.54
N GLN A 151 -9.14 7.33 10.03
CA GLN A 151 -10.25 7.78 9.17
C GLN A 151 -10.35 7.00 7.86
N SER A 152 -9.21 6.58 7.29
CA SER A 152 -9.16 5.76 6.07
C SER A 152 -9.21 4.26 6.33
N SER A 153 -9.36 3.82 7.58
CA SER A 153 -9.29 2.40 7.99
C SER A 153 -7.93 1.71 7.73
N ASN A 154 -6.87 2.48 7.48
CA ASN A 154 -5.51 1.96 7.29
C ASN A 154 -4.74 1.83 8.61
N ALA A 155 -5.25 2.44 9.69
CA ALA A 155 -4.65 2.36 10.99
C ALA A 155 -5.68 2.11 12.10
N THR A 156 -5.22 1.51 13.19
CA THR A 156 -5.96 1.31 14.42
C THR A 156 -5.13 1.83 15.59
N CYS A 157 -5.79 2.20 16.68
CA CYS A 157 -5.13 2.57 17.90
C CYS A 157 -5.71 1.77 19.06
N SER A 158 -4.85 1.14 19.86
CA SER A 158 -5.21 0.62 21.18
C SER A 158 -4.78 1.62 22.26
N SER A 159 -5.71 1.93 23.17
CA SER A 159 -5.46 2.79 24.34
C SER A 159 -4.40 2.23 25.29
N GLN A 160 -4.11 0.92 25.23
CA GLN A 160 -3.19 0.25 26.15
C GLN A 160 -1.72 0.55 25.85
N ASN A 161 -1.35 0.65 24.57
CA ASN A 161 0.06 0.76 24.16
C ASN A 161 0.39 2.10 23.46
N ASN A 162 -0.62 2.93 23.16
CA ASN A 162 -0.48 4.21 22.46
C ASN A 162 0.34 4.11 21.15
N LYS A 163 0.29 2.96 20.47
CA LYS A 163 0.97 2.70 19.19
C LYS A 163 -0.04 2.70 18.06
N CYS A 164 0.26 3.44 17.00
CA CYS A 164 -0.51 3.39 15.77
C CYS A 164 -0.22 2.09 15.05
N SER A 165 -1.24 1.24 14.92
CA SER A 165 -1.10 -0.13 14.42
C SER A 165 -1.75 -0.30 13.06
N TYR A 166 -1.28 -1.25 12.26
CA TYR A 166 -1.88 -1.63 10.98
C TYR A 166 -2.09 -3.13 10.94
N SER A 167 -3.01 -3.55 10.08
CA SER A 167 -3.26 -4.95 9.76
C SER A 167 -3.72 -5.02 8.31
N ILE A 168 -3.03 -5.81 7.50
CA ILE A 168 -3.34 -6.01 6.09
C ILE A 168 -3.57 -7.50 5.85
N GLN A 169 -4.63 -7.82 5.12
CA GLN A 169 -4.90 -9.15 4.61
C GLN A 169 -4.80 -9.11 3.09
N TYR A 170 -3.99 -10.00 2.52
CA TYR A 170 -3.77 -10.15 1.10
C TYR A 170 -4.79 -11.12 0.48
N GLY A 171 -4.95 -11.06 -0.85
CA GLY A 171 -5.91 -11.89 -1.59
C GLY A 171 -5.62 -13.39 -1.54
N ASP A 172 -4.40 -13.78 -1.18
CA ASP A 172 -3.97 -15.16 -0.95
C ASP A 172 -4.22 -15.64 0.50
N VAL A 173 -4.97 -14.85 1.29
CA VAL A 173 -5.31 -15.10 2.71
C VAL A 173 -4.12 -14.90 3.66
N SER A 174 -2.91 -14.62 3.14
CA SER A 174 -1.81 -14.18 3.98
C SER A 174 -2.06 -12.78 4.54
N GLY A 175 -1.28 -12.37 5.54
CA GLY A 175 -1.42 -11.04 6.13
C GLY A 175 -0.23 -10.65 6.96
N THR A 176 -0.18 -9.36 7.27
CA THR A 176 0.81 -8.77 8.16
C THR A 176 0.14 -7.77 9.10
N SER A 177 0.68 -7.64 10.30
CA SER A 177 0.20 -6.67 11.28
C SER A 177 1.36 -6.19 12.14
N GLY A 178 1.31 -4.93 12.56
CA GLY A 178 2.38 -4.32 13.31
C GLY A 178 2.03 -2.91 13.77
N TYR A 179 3.05 -2.11 14.03
CA TYR A 179 2.90 -0.70 14.38
C TYR A 179 3.79 0.18 13.52
N TYR A 180 3.30 1.37 13.20
CA TYR A 180 4.02 2.31 12.36
C TYR A 180 5.20 2.95 13.09
N VAL A 181 6.30 3.10 12.37
CA VAL A 181 7.49 3.85 12.77
C VAL A 181 7.81 4.89 11.70
N SER A 182 8.25 6.07 12.12
CA SER A 182 8.87 7.07 11.26
C SER A 182 10.38 6.91 11.34
N ASP A 183 11.06 6.87 10.19
CA ASP A 183 12.54 6.92 10.15
C ASP A 183 13.01 7.50 8.80
N ARG A 184 14.32 7.49 8.54
CA ARG A 184 14.92 7.87 7.26
C ARG A 184 15.05 6.68 6.34
N MET A 185 14.61 6.86 5.10
CA MET A 185 14.98 6.02 3.96
C MET A 185 16.10 6.70 3.19
N HIS A 186 17.12 5.94 2.81
CA HIS A 186 18.24 6.40 1.98
C HIS A 186 18.08 5.88 0.56
N LEU A 187 18.27 6.78 -0.40
CA LEU A 187 17.97 6.58 -1.81
C LEU A 187 19.18 6.99 -2.64
N ASP A 188 19.55 6.13 -3.58
CA ASP A 188 20.58 6.43 -4.56
C ASP A 188 19.92 7.24 -5.69
N THR A 189 20.40 8.47 -5.93
CA THR A 189 19.84 9.35 -6.97
C THR A 189 20.82 9.54 -8.11
N LEU A 190 20.34 9.30 -9.33
CA LEU A 190 21.08 9.53 -10.57
C LEU A 190 20.89 10.98 -11.02
N PHE A 191 22.00 11.72 -11.09
CA PHE A 191 22.07 13.02 -11.71
C PHE A 191 22.69 12.93 -13.11
N GLN A 192 22.34 13.91 -13.95
CA GLN A 192 22.89 14.04 -15.30
C GLN A 192 24.43 14.03 -15.22
N GLU A 193 25.06 13.01 -15.82
CA GLU A 193 26.49 12.61 -15.71
C GLU A 193 26.90 11.60 -14.61
N SER A 194 26.09 10.58 -14.32
CA SER A 194 26.49 9.32 -13.64
C SER A 194 26.97 9.43 -12.18
N LEU A 195 26.96 10.61 -11.59
CA LEU A 195 27.18 10.78 -10.16
C LEU A 195 25.93 10.34 -9.39
N ALA A 196 25.98 9.12 -8.85
CA ALA A 196 25.05 8.68 -7.82
C ALA A 196 25.34 9.48 -6.54
N THR A 197 24.38 10.28 -6.10
CA THR A 197 24.45 10.91 -4.77
C THR A 197 23.51 10.20 -3.82
N ASN A 198 23.93 10.04 -2.56
CA ASN A 198 23.05 9.49 -1.53
C ASN A 198 22.13 10.59 -1.01
N SER A 199 20.84 10.44 -1.23
CA SER A 199 19.81 11.29 -0.63
C SER A 199 19.08 10.53 0.47
N SER A 200 18.35 11.24 1.32
CA SER A 200 17.46 10.57 2.28
C SER A 200 16.22 11.39 2.58
N ALA A 201 15.12 10.68 2.82
CA ALA A 201 13.80 11.25 3.06
C ALA A 201 13.16 10.59 4.30
N PRO A 202 12.34 11.34 5.07
CA PRO A 202 11.52 10.73 6.11
C PRO A 202 10.46 9.83 5.47
N ILE A 203 10.26 8.65 6.06
CA ILE A 203 9.24 7.69 5.65
C ILE A 203 8.52 7.16 6.88
N VAL A 204 7.26 6.77 6.71
CA VAL A 204 6.50 5.97 7.68
C VAL A 204 6.29 4.59 7.10
N PHE A 205 6.62 3.57 7.89
CA PHE A 205 6.50 2.18 7.48
C PHE A 205 6.11 1.32 8.69
N GLY A 206 5.63 0.12 8.38
CA GLY A 206 5.16 -0.88 9.34
C GLY A 206 6.18 -1.96 9.67
#